data_AF-A0A8C3H581-F1
#
_entry.id   AF-A0A8C3H581-F1
#
_cell.length_a   1.000
_cell.length_b   1.000
_cell.length_c   1.000
_cell.angle_alpha   90.00
_cell.angle_beta   90.00
_cell.angle_gamma   90.00
#
_symmetry.space_group_name_H-M   'P 1'
#
loop_
_entity.id
_entity.type
_entity.pdbx_description
1 polymer ?
#
loop_
_entity_poly.entity_id
_entity_poly.type
_entity_poly.pdbx_seq_one_letter_code
_entity_poly.pdbx_strand_id
1 'polypeptide(L)'
;MGGSPVPVVGQIRELLSIGRDVRNPREDYLDIYVFGIGAMVNSENIAELASKKSGEKHVFHMQDIKDLQKAFHEMIDESETLSMCGLGWAHEEADDHQRNPWHVSIKIVRHGKGQESCKGALISEYFVLTAAHCFDINDEAEWITVDVGKNSASKVDKLWSHPQYNIGKLRGAGIPEFYDYDVALLKLKDKIKFSFNARPICLPCTEGTTRALRKPHPETTCNDHKRLLLTVGEVPALFVHEQKQKLERKLVNIKNGVKKSACEADAKKAPIYVNVTDVRQVVTPRFLCTGGIDPVVDPNTCKGDSGGPLIIPKGKRYIQVGVISWGVFDVCKPPKRKAPAHARDFHLNLFTVLPWLREKLAEEELGFI
;
A
#
# COMPACT_ATOMS: atom_id res chain seq x y z
N MET A 1 -15.92 23.51 -37.49
CA MET A 1 -15.88 22.65 -38.69
C MET A 1 -15.48 21.26 -38.25
N GLY A 2 -16.46 20.36 -38.19
CA GLY A 2 -16.29 18.93 -37.93
C GLY A 2 -17.65 18.32 -38.26
N GLY A 3 -17.72 17.53 -39.33
CA GLY A 3 -18.96 16.88 -39.75
C GLY A 3 -19.44 15.85 -38.71
N SER A 4 -20.60 15.24 -38.95
CA SER A 4 -21.06 14.13 -38.11
C SER A 4 -20.05 12.97 -38.17
N PRO A 5 -19.62 12.40 -37.03
CA PRO A 5 -18.74 11.24 -37.01
C PRO A 5 -19.48 9.91 -37.29
N VAL A 6 -20.81 9.91 -37.36
CA VAL A 6 -21.64 8.71 -37.63
C VAL A 6 -21.19 7.93 -38.88
N PRO A 7 -20.90 8.55 -40.04
CA PRO A 7 -20.47 7.82 -41.22
C PRO A 7 -19.14 7.08 -41.02
N VAL A 8 -18.21 7.69 -40.27
CA VAL A 8 -16.90 7.11 -39.96
C VAL A 8 -17.05 5.91 -39.02
N VAL A 9 -17.93 6.02 -38.01
CA VAL A 9 -18.28 4.89 -37.13
C VAL A 9 -18.85 3.72 -37.95
N GLY A 10 -19.71 4.00 -38.93
CA GLY A 10 -20.23 2.99 -39.86
C GLY A 10 -19.12 2.26 -40.63
N GLN A 11 -18.15 3.00 -41.17
CA GLN A 11 -17.00 2.43 -41.88
C GLN A 11 -16.12 1.55 -40.98
N ILE A 12 -15.91 1.94 -39.73
CA ILE A 12 -15.15 1.14 -38.74
C ILE A 12 -15.88 -0.17 -38.44
N ARG A 13 -17.19 -0.12 -38.22
CA ARG A 13 -18.03 -1.31 -37.98
C ARG A 13 -17.99 -2.26 -39.18
N GLU A 14 -18.03 -1.71 -40.40
CA GLU A 14 -17.94 -2.50 -41.62
C GLU A 14 -16.58 -3.17 -41.79
N LEU A 15 -15.49 -2.42 -41.58
CA LEU A 15 -14.11 -2.92 -41.65
C LEU A 15 -13.87 -4.09 -40.68
N LEU A 16 -14.40 -3.99 -39.46
CA LEU A 16 -14.27 -5.01 -38.42
C LEU A 16 -15.33 -6.13 -38.52
N SER A 17 -16.23 -6.04 -39.51
CA SER A 17 -17.35 -6.97 -39.72
C SER A 17 -18.27 -7.13 -38.50
N ILE A 18 -18.48 -6.04 -37.76
CA ILE A 18 -19.35 -6.01 -36.57
C ILE A 18 -20.83 -6.10 -37.01
N GLY A 19 -21.61 -6.97 -36.36
CA GLY A 19 -23.05 -7.14 -36.59
C GLY A 19 -23.43 -7.80 -37.92
N ARG A 20 -22.46 -8.31 -38.70
CA ARG A 20 -22.73 -8.99 -39.98
C ARG A 20 -23.28 -10.41 -39.83
N ASP A 21 -22.88 -11.11 -38.77
CA ASP A 21 -23.37 -12.46 -38.44
C ASP A 21 -24.14 -12.43 -37.13
N VAL A 22 -25.41 -12.82 -37.15
CA VAL A 22 -26.27 -12.86 -35.96
C VAL A 22 -25.79 -13.89 -34.94
N ARG A 23 -25.12 -14.97 -35.38
CA ARG A 23 -24.57 -16.01 -34.48
C ARG A 23 -23.24 -15.61 -33.87
N ASN A 24 -22.52 -14.70 -34.53
CA ASN A 24 -21.27 -14.14 -34.05
C ASN A 24 -21.18 -12.65 -34.41
N PRO A 25 -21.87 -11.78 -33.65
CA PRO A 25 -21.99 -10.38 -34.00
C PRO A 25 -20.69 -9.60 -33.77
N ARG A 26 -19.67 -10.18 -33.12
CA ARG A 26 -18.34 -9.57 -32.88
C ARG A 26 -18.40 -8.22 -32.14
N GLU A 27 -19.47 -7.91 -31.41
CA GLU A 27 -19.60 -6.62 -30.71
C GLU A 27 -18.49 -6.39 -29.67
N ASP A 28 -17.83 -7.45 -29.19
CA ASP A 28 -16.68 -7.38 -28.27
C ASP A 28 -15.40 -6.83 -28.91
N TYR A 29 -15.35 -6.70 -30.25
CA TYR A 29 -14.17 -6.20 -30.97
C TYR A 29 -14.16 -4.67 -31.13
N LEU A 30 -15.23 -3.98 -30.73
CA LEU A 30 -15.35 -2.54 -30.87
C LEU A 30 -16.14 -1.91 -29.72
N ASP A 31 -15.48 -1.02 -28.99
CA ASP A 31 -16.11 -0.15 -28.01
C ASP A 31 -15.91 1.31 -28.38
N ILE A 32 -17.01 2.05 -28.47
CA ILE A 32 -17.03 3.48 -28.79
C ILE A 32 -17.54 4.21 -27.55
N TYR A 33 -16.64 4.94 -26.91
CA TYR A 33 -16.95 5.77 -25.75
C TYR A 33 -17.05 7.24 -26.14
N VAL A 34 -18.08 7.92 -25.66
CA VAL A 34 -18.33 9.34 -25.99
C VAL A 34 -18.42 10.15 -24.70
N PHE A 35 -17.56 11.16 -24.61
CA PHE A 35 -17.47 12.06 -23.47
C PHE A 35 -17.99 13.45 -23.88
N GLY A 36 -19.12 13.84 -23.33
CA GLY A 36 -19.66 15.19 -23.45
C GLY A 36 -19.20 16.05 -22.28
N ILE A 37 -18.38 17.07 -22.55
CA ILE A 37 -17.83 17.96 -21.52
C ILE A 37 -18.45 19.35 -21.66
N GLY A 38 -18.99 19.90 -20.57
CA GLY A 38 -19.51 21.26 -20.48
C GLY A 38 -21.03 21.34 -20.30
N ALA A 39 -21.56 22.55 -20.12
CA ALA A 39 -22.97 22.76 -19.76
C ALA A 39 -23.95 22.57 -20.93
N MET A 40 -23.49 22.67 -22.18
CA MET A 40 -24.31 22.59 -23.39
C MET A 40 -23.90 21.38 -24.23
N VAL A 41 -24.16 20.19 -23.71
CA VAL A 41 -23.96 18.94 -24.44
C VAL A 41 -25.32 18.43 -24.93
N ASN A 42 -25.40 18.09 -26.21
CA ASN A 42 -26.57 17.41 -26.74
C ASN A 42 -26.45 15.89 -26.46
N SER A 43 -27.18 15.43 -25.44
CA SER A 43 -27.16 14.04 -24.98
C SER A 43 -27.62 13.02 -26.02
N GLU A 44 -28.53 13.40 -26.93
CA GLU A 44 -29.05 12.50 -27.96
C GLU A 44 -27.97 12.20 -29.01
N ASN A 45 -27.28 13.23 -29.49
CA ASN A 45 -26.22 13.09 -30.49
C ASN A 45 -25.04 12.25 -29.98
N ILE A 46 -24.65 12.42 -28.71
CA ILE A 46 -23.55 11.65 -28.14
C ILE A 46 -23.94 10.19 -27.85
N ALA A 47 -25.21 9.93 -27.51
CA ALA A 47 -25.71 8.58 -27.26
C ALA A 47 -25.92 7.78 -28.55
N GLU A 48 -26.13 8.45 -29.68
CA GLU A 48 -26.19 7.81 -31.00
C GLU A 48 -24.83 7.23 -31.43
N LEU A 49 -23.74 7.89 -31.03
CA LEU A 49 -22.38 7.52 -31.40
C LEU A 49 -21.77 6.42 -30.53
N ALA A 50 -22.16 6.36 -29.26
CA ALA A 50 -21.59 5.43 -28.30
C ALA A 50 -22.08 4.00 -28.51
N SER A 51 -21.24 3.02 -28.13
CA SER A 51 -21.65 1.61 -28.09
C SER A 51 -22.84 1.39 -27.15
N LYS A 52 -23.67 0.39 -27.46
CA LYS A 52 -24.86 0.03 -26.69
C LYS A 52 -24.76 -1.43 -26.27
N LYS A 53 -24.08 -1.68 -25.15
CA LYS A 53 -23.91 -3.01 -24.57
C LYS A 53 -24.64 -3.13 -23.23
N SER A 54 -25.18 -4.29 -22.94
CA SER A 54 -25.91 -4.51 -21.68
C SER A 54 -24.94 -4.54 -20.51
N GLY A 55 -25.23 -3.78 -19.44
CA GLY A 55 -24.40 -3.74 -18.23
C GLY A 55 -23.19 -2.82 -18.29
N GLU A 56 -22.92 -2.19 -19.44
CA GLU A 56 -21.82 -1.25 -19.64
C GLU A 56 -22.34 0.17 -19.87
N LYS A 57 -21.47 1.15 -19.62
CA LYS A 57 -21.75 2.56 -19.87
C LYS A 57 -20.73 3.14 -20.84
N HIS A 58 -21.22 3.64 -21.96
CA HIS A 58 -20.37 4.20 -23.02
C HIS A 58 -20.56 5.70 -23.27
N VAL A 59 -21.54 6.31 -22.59
CA VAL A 59 -21.82 7.76 -22.66
C VAL A 59 -21.55 8.39 -21.31
N PHE A 60 -20.69 9.40 -21.29
CA PHE A 60 -20.35 10.15 -20.09
C PHE A 60 -20.61 11.62 -20.33
N HIS A 61 -21.59 12.16 -19.61
CA HIS A 61 -21.84 13.60 -19.55
C HIS A 61 -21.20 14.16 -18.29
N MET A 62 -20.34 15.16 -18.43
CA MET A 62 -19.64 15.79 -17.32
C MET A 62 -19.65 17.31 -17.47
N GLN A 63 -19.95 18.01 -16.37
CA GLN A 63 -19.95 19.46 -16.36
C GLN A 63 -18.53 20.02 -16.33
N ASP A 64 -17.60 19.30 -15.68
CA ASP A 64 -16.18 19.64 -15.53
C ASP A 64 -15.32 18.40 -15.87
N ILE A 65 -14.10 18.62 -16.39
CA ILE A 65 -13.15 17.55 -16.73
C ILE A 65 -12.70 16.73 -15.51
N LYS A 66 -12.98 17.21 -14.29
CA LYS A 66 -12.69 16.50 -13.03
C LYS A 66 -13.39 15.14 -12.92
N ASP A 67 -14.55 14.97 -13.56
CA ASP A 67 -15.30 13.71 -13.54
C ASP A 67 -14.76 12.67 -14.54
N LEU A 68 -13.79 13.04 -15.38
CA LEU A 68 -13.21 12.17 -16.39
C LEU A 68 -12.54 10.94 -15.77
N GLN A 69 -11.94 11.09 -14.60
CA GLN A 69 -11.32 9.96 -13.90
C GLN A 69 -12.36 8.91 -13.50
N LYS A 70 -13.56 9.31 -13.07
CA LYS A 70 -14.65 8.39 -12.72
C LYS A 70 -15.12 7.62 -13.95
N ALA A 71 -15.31 8.33 -15.06
CA ALA A 71 -15.71 7.71 -16.33
C ALA A 71 -14.73 6.61 -16.77
N PHE A 72 -13.41 6.83 -16.66
CA PHE A 72 -12.43 5.79 -16.98
C PHE A 72 -12.58 4.51 -16.11
N HIS A 73 -12.97 4.63 -14.83
CA HIS A 73 -13.18 3.44 -13.99
C HIS A 73 -14.46 2.69 -14.37
N GLU A 74 -15.48 3.39 -14.86
CA GLU A 74 -16.72 2.78 -15.37
C GLU A 74 -16.50 2.08 -16.72
N MET A 75 -15.43 2.42 -17.45
CA MET A 75 -15.09 1.86 -18.77
C MET A 75 -14.14 0.67 -18.72
N ILE A 76 -13.19 0.68 -17.77
CA ILE A 76 -12.14 -0.32 -17.72
C ILE A 76 -12.68 -1.55 -17.00
N ASP A 77 -12.75 -2.68 -17.70
CA ASP A 77 -12.90 -3.97 -17.04
C ASP A 77 -11.61 -4.27 -16.24
N GLU A 78 -11.65 -3.94 -14.95
CA GLU A 78 -10.54 -4.17 -14.04
C GLU A 78 -10.44 -5.62 -13.56
N SER A 79 -11.37 -6.52 -13.94
CA SER A 79 -11.41 -7.90 -13.45
C SER A 79 -10.11 -8.66 -13.73
N GLU A 80 -9.50 -8.45 -14.89
CA GLU A 80 -8.22 -9.05 -15.29
C GLU A 80 -7.01 -8.43 -14.56
N THR A 81 -7.20 -7.28 -13.91
CA THR A 81 -6.14 -6.48 -13.30
C THR A 81 -6.12 -6.50 -11.79
N LEU A 82 -7.08 -7.17 -11.14
CA LEU A 82 -7.22 -7.20 -9.68
C LEU A 82 -5.98 -7.74 -8.96
N SER A 83 -5.21 -8.62 -9.62
CA SER A 83 -3.96 -9.18 -9.11
C SER A 83 -2.77 -8.22 -9.19
N MET A 84 -2.88 -7.10 -9.93
CA MET A 84 -1.81 -6.12 -10.00
C MET A 84 -1.61 -5.42 -8.65
N CYS A 85 -0.39 -5.51 -8.12
CA CYS A 85 -0.04 -4.91 -6.83
C CYS A 85 -0.10 -3.37 -6.84
N GLY A 86 -0.24 -2.74 -5.68
CA GLY A 86 -0.01 -1.30 -5.51
C GLY A 86 -0.95 -0.43 -6.35
N LEU A 87 -2.18 -0.89 -6.61
CA LEU A 87 -3.25 -0.10 -7.21
C LEU A 87 -4.25 0.28 -6.12
N GLY A 88 -4.56 1.57 -6.05
CA GLY A 88 -5.61 2.10 -5.18
C GLY A 88 -6.25 3.29 -5.87
N TRP A 89 -7.56 3.43 -5.72
CA TRP A 89 -8.32 4.49 -6.37
C TRP A 89 -7.98 5.86 -5.80
N ALA A 90 -7.95 6.87 -6.67
CA ALA A 90 -7.53 8.22 -6.32
C ALA A 90 -8.60 9.28 -6.60
N HIS A 91 -9.82 8.89 -7.01
CA HIS A 91 -10.91 9.82 -7.25
C HIS A 91 -11.59 10.22 -5.92
N GLU A 92 -12.24 11.38 -5.90
CA GLU A 92 -12.74 11.99 -4.65
C GLU A 92 -13.82 11.14 -3.96
N GLU A 93 -14.66 10.45 -4.73
CA GLU A 93 -15.75 9.58 -4.24
C GLU A 93 -15.28 8.19 -3.75
N ALA A 94 -14.00 7.82 -3.95
CA ALA A 94 -13.51 6.51 -3.53
C ALA A 94 -13.58 6.36 -2.01
N ASP A 95 -14.05 5.23 -1.51
CA ASP A 95 -14.02 4.96 -0.07
C ASP A 95 -12.58 4.69 0.43
N ASP A 96 -12.43 4.71 1.75
CA ASP A 96 -11.14 4.58 2.43
C ASP A 96 -10.39 3.28 2.06
N HIS A 97 -11.12 2.18 1.86
CA HIS A 97 -10.56 0.89 1.47
C HIS A 97 -10.27 0.82 -0.03
N GLN A 98 -11.06 1.47 -0.88
CA GLN A 98 -10.73 1.62 -2.31
C GLN A 98 -9.46 2.43 -2.52
N ARG A 99 -9.22 3.45 -1.68
CA ARG A 99 -7.96 4.19 -1.68
C ARG A 99 -6.81 3.35 -1.13
N ASN A 100 -7.04 2.49 -0.14
CA ASN A 100 -5.99 1.73 0.53
C ASN A 100 -6.31 0.23 0.57
N PRO A 101 -6.44 -0.45 -0.58
CA PRO A 101 -6.98 -1.82 -0.64
C PRO A 101 -6.02 -2.88 -0.10
N TRP A 102 -4.76 -2.51 0.13
CA TRP A 102 -3.78 -3.35 0.82
C TRP A 102 -3.82 -3.17 2.34
N HIS A 103 -4.57 -2.20 2.88
CA HIS A 103 -4.59 -1.95 4.32
C HIS A 103 -5.26 -3.10 5.06
N VAL A 104 -4.60 -3.58 6.11
CA VAL A 104 -5.07 -4.69 6.93
C VAL A 104 -5.11 -4.27 8.38
N SER A 105 -6.21 -4.59 9.05
CA SER A 105 -6.35 -4.48 10.51
C SER A 105 -6.12 -5.84 11.16
N ILE A 106 -5.22 -5.88 12.14
CA ILE A 106 -4.85 -7.10 12.87
C ILE A 106 -5.29 -6.92 14.32
N LYS A 107 -6.05 -7.88 14.81
CA LYS A 107 -6.56 -7.92 16.17
C LYS A 107 -6.06 -9.18 16.86
N ILE A 108 -5.34 -9.02 17.96
CA ILE A 108 -4.88 -10.11 18.82
C ILE A 108 -5.67 -10.06 20.13
N VAL A 109 -6.37 -11.14 20.48
CA VAL A 109 -7.13 -11.25 21.73
C VAL A 109 -6.43 -12.23 22.67
N ARG A 110 -5.76 -11.71 23.69
CA ARG A 110 -4.99 -12.52 24.65
C ARG A 110 -5.79 -12.75 25.92
N HIS A 111 -5.95 -14.02 26.30
CA HIS A 111 -6.57 -14.39 27.57
C HIS A 111 -5.80 -13.75 28.75
N GLY A 112 -6.48 -12.92 29.54
CA GLY A 112 -5.92 -12.26 30.73
C GLY A 112 -5.00 -11.05 30.48
N LYS A 113 -4.62 -10.73 29.23
CA LYS A 113 -3.78 -9.57 28.88
C LYS A 113 -4.50 -8.50 28.05
N GLY A 114 -5.74 -8.74 27.65
CA GLY A 114 -6.55 -7.79 26.88
C GLY A 114 -6.37 -7.94 25.36
N GLN A 115 -6.73 -6.90 24.63
CA GLN A 115 -6.69 -6.87 23.16
C GLN A 115 -5.58 -5.93 22.68
N GLU A 116 -4.78 -6.40 21.72
CA GLU A 116 -3.84 -5.58 20.96
C GLU A 116 -4.34 -5.37 19.54
N SER A 117 -4.02 -4.21 18.96
CA SER A 117 -4.34 -3.88 17.58
C SER A 117 -3.10 -3.37 16.87
N CYS A 118 -2.79 -4.01 15.75
CA CYS A 118 -1.77 -3.61 14.81
C CYS A 118 -2.36 -3.47 13.41
N LYS A 119 -1.57 -2.98 12.47
CA LYS A 119 -1.86 -2.94 11.05
C LYS A 119 -0.93 -3.86 10.28
N GLY A 120 -1.25 -4.07 9.02
CA GLY A 120 -0.42 -4.79 8.08
C GLY A 120 -0.71 -4.37 6.65
N ALA A 121 -0.05 -5.06 5.72
CA ALA A 121 -0.32 -4.95 4.31
C ALA A 121 -0.61 -6.31 3.69
N LEU A 122 -1.67 -6.39 2.90
CA LEU A 122 -1.91 -7.53 2.02
C LEU A 122 -0.82 -7.53 0.94
N ILE A 123 -0.07 -8.62 0.83
CA ILE A 123 1.03 -8.73 -0.15
C ILE A 123 0.80 -9.83 -1.18
N SER A 124 -0.11 -10.77 -0.88
CA SER A 124 -0.60 -11.79 -1.80
C SER A 124 -2.02 -12.23 -1.38
N GLU A 125 -2.56 -13.28 -2.01
CA GLU A 125 -3.88 -13.79 -1.66
C GLU A 125 -3.92 -14.51 -0.30
N TYR A 126 -2.77 -14.97 0.20
CA TYR A 126 -2.64 -15.67 1.48
C TYR A 126 -1.80 -14.95 2.51
N PHE A 127 -1.00 -13.93 2.13
CA PHE A 127 -0.01 -13.37 3.04
C PHE A 127 -0.28 -11.91 3.38
N VAL A 128 -0.13 -11.62 4.68
CA VAL A 128 -0.09 -10.28 5.24
C VAL A 128 1.29 -10.03 5.86
N LEU A 129 1.90 -8.90 5.51
CA LEU A 129 3.16 -8.42 6.08
C LEU A 129 2.88 -7.41 7.20
N THR A 130 3.53 -7.58 8.34
CA THR A 130 3.34 -6.73 9.53
C THR A 130 4.61 -6.71 10.41
N ALA A 131 4.56 -6.07 11.57
CA ALA A 131 5.64 -6.04 12.55
C ALA A 131 5.61 -7.29 13.45
N ALA A 132 6.77 -7.72 13.91
CA ALA A 132 6.90 -8.88 14.80
C ALA A 132 6.54 -8.54 16.26
N HIS A 133 6.76 -7.30 16.70
CA HIS A 133 6.45 -6.88 18.07
C HIS A 133 4.96 -6.88 18.42
N CYS A 134 4.10 -6.96 17.40
CA CYS A 134 2.66 -7.13 17.58
C CYS A 134 2.30 -8.48 18.23
N PHE A 135 3.23 -9.43 18.29
CA PHE A 135 2.99 -10.79 18.76
C PHE A 135 3.96 -11.16 19.90
N ASP A 136 3.42 -11.76 20.96
CA ASP A 136 4.19 -12.41 22.01
C ASP A 136 4.65 -13.80 21.52
N ILE A 137 5.74 -14.34 22.10
CA ILE A 137 6.24 -15.69 21.77
C ILE A 137 5.22 -16.81 22.03
N ASN A 138 4.23 -16.54 22.89
CA ASN A 138 3.17 -17.47 23.26
C ASN A 138 1.86 -17.20 22.51
N ASP A 139 1.81 -16.22 21.60
CA ASP A 139 0.61 -15.95 20.83
C ASP A 139 0.38 -17.06 19.81
N GLU A 140 -0.81 -17.66 19.86
CA GLU A 140 -1.23 -18.67 18.91
C GLU A 140 -1.99 -18.04 17.74
N ALA A 141 -1.90 -18.67 16.56
CA ALA A 141 -2.56 -18.18 15.35
C ALA A 141 -4.09 -18.03 15.52
N GLU A 142 -4.70 -18.87 16.36
CA GLU A 142 -6.15 -18.86 16.63
C GLU A 142 -6.64 -17.57 17.31
N TRP A 143 -5.75 -16.89 18.04
CA TRP A 143 -6.03 -15.64 18.76
C TRP A 143 -5.96 -14.41 17.87
N ILE A 144 -5.49 -14.59 16.63
CA ILE A 144 -5.27 -13.53 15.67
C ILE A 144 -6.41 -13.51 14.67
N THR A 145 -6.97 -12.31 14.46
CA THR A 145 -8.01 -12.06 13.47
C THR A 145 -7.55 -10.94 12.55
N VAL A 146 -7.77 -11.12 11.26
CA VAL A 146 -7.26 -10.22 10.20
C VAL A 146 -8.42 -9.72 9.35
N ASP A 147 -8.60 -8.39 9.30
CA ASP A 147 -9.60 -7.72 8.49
C ASP A 147 -8.94 -7.06 7.29
N VAL A 148 -9.38 -7.44 6.08
CA VAL A 148 -8.84 -6.94 4.81
C VAL A 148 -9.94 -6.24 4.03
N GLY A 149 -9.83 -4.93 3.81
CA GLY A 149 -10.85 -4.17 3.10
C GLY A 149 -12.21 -4.21 3.81
N LYS A 150 -13.26 -4.56 3.06
CA LYS A 150 -14.61 -4.84 3.59
C LYS A 150 -14.92 -6.35 3.68
N ASN A 151 -13.93 -7.21 3.48
CA ASN A 151 -14.14 -8.65 3.52
C ASN A 151 -14.29 -9.12 4.98
N SER A 152 -14.94 -10.27 5.17
CA SER A 152 -15.08 -10.89 6.49
C SER A 152 -13.72 -11.23 7.09
N ALA A 153 -13.64 -11.06 8.41
CA ALA A 153 -12.50 -11.42 9.24
C ALA A 153 -11.92 -12.80 8.87
N SER A 154 -10.65 -12.83 8.48
CA SER A 154 -9.91 -14.05 8.14
C SER A 154 -9.10 -14.54 9.35
N LYS A 155 -9.08 -15.87 9.53
CA LYS A 155 -8.24 -16.53 10.54
C LYS A 155 -6.82 -16.72 10.01
N VAL A 156 -5.86 -16.79 10.93
CA VAL A 156 -4.46 -17.05 10.63
C VAL A 156 -4.19 -18.55 10.75
N ASP A 157 -3.51 -19.12 9.75
CA ASP A 157 -2.98 -20.49 9.76
C ASP A 157 -1.59 -20.52 10.42
N LYS A 158 -0.70 -19.61 10.01
CA LYS A 158 0.69 -19.54 10.50
C LYS A 158 1.16 -18.11 10.69
N LEU A 159 1.97 -17.91 11.72
CA LEU A 159 2.73 -16.70 12.00
C LEU A 159 4.22 -17.02 11.90
N TRP A 160 4.97 -16.23 11.12
CA TRP A 160 6.43 -16.26 11.11
C TRP A 160 6.99 -14.89 11.42
N SER A 161 7.60 -14.74 12.58
CA SER A 161 8.52 -13.64 12.84
C SER A 161 9.87 -13.91 12.19
N HIS A 162 10.57 -12.87 11.77
CA HIS A 162 11.93 -13.02 11.25
C HIS A 162 12.82 -13.73 12.28
N PRO A 163 13.64 -14.73 11.89
CA PRO A 163 14.37 -15.58 12.85
C PRO A 163 15.40 -14.84 13.71
N GLN A 164 15.83 -13.65 13.27
CA GLN A 164 16.74 -12.79 14.04
C GLN A 164 16.03 -11.78 14.96
N TYR A 165 14.70 -11.70 14.91
CA TYR A 165 13.92 -10.83 15.77
C TYR A 165 14.04 -11.29 17.22
N ASN A 166 14.46 -10.39 18.11
CA ASN A 166 14.49 -10.64 19.54
C ASN A 166 14.40 -9.31 20.30
N ILE A 167 13.18 -8.98 20.74
CA ILE A 167 12.89 -7.74 21.48
C ILE A 167 13.70 -7.61 22.78
N GLY A 168 14.04 -8.74 23.43
CA GLY A 168 14.75 -8.75 24.71
C GLY A 168 16.27 -8.84 24.60
N LYS A 169 16.83 -8.84 23.38
CA LYS A 169 18.25 -9.16 23.13
C LYS A 169 19.24 -8.32 23.96
N LEU A 170 18.92 -7.04 24.18
CA LEU A 170 19.81 -6.10 24.86
C LEU A 170 19.38 -5.75 26.29
N ARG A 171 18.46 -6.51 26.90
CA ARG A 171 18.00 -6.27 28.28
C ARG A 171 19.14 -6.32 29.29
N GLY A 172 20.10 -7.21 29.11
CA GLY A 172 21.31 -7.29 29.96
C GLY A 172 22.21 -6.05 29.87
N ALA A 173 22.10 -5.26 28.81
CA ALA A 173 22.79 -3.98 28.63
C ALA A 173 21.94 -2.77 29.09
N GLY A 174 20.82 -3.00 29.78
CA GLY A 174 19.92 -1.95 30.24
C GLY A 174 19.03 -1.35 29.14
N ILE A 175 18.87 -2.04 28.01
CA ILE A 175 18.03 -1.64 26.88
C ILE A 175 16.78 -2.54 26.89
N PRO A 176 15.60 -2.05 27.30
CA PRO A 176 14.42 -2.89 27.53
C PRO A 176 13.89 -3.61 26.28
N GLU A 177 13.97 -2.92 25.13
CA GLU A 177 13.36 -3.31 23.86
C GLU A 177 14.33 -3.08 22.69
N PHE A 178 14.52 -4.09 21.85
CA PHE A 178 15.40 -4.05 20.69
C PHE A 178 14.66 -4.51 19.43
N TYR A 179 14.24 -3.54 18.62
CA TYR A 179 13.35 -3.72 17.46
C TYR A 179 14.05 -4.17 16.17
N ASP A 180 15.28 -4.68 16.24
CA ASP A 180 15.97 -5.14 15.04
C ASP A 180 15.26 -6.35 14.42
N TYR A 181 15.17 -6.38 13.10
CA TYR A 181 14.40 -7.39 12.35
C TYR A 181 12.92 -7.49 12.75
N ASP A 182 12.31 -6.39 13.20
CA ASP A 182 10.90 -6.31 13.56
C ASP A 182 9.95 -6.43 12.35
N VAL A 183 9.80 -7.67 11.86
CA VAL A 183 8.94 -8.02 10.73
C VAL A 183 8.40 -9.44 10.90
N ALA A 184 7.13 -9.62 10.53
CA ALA A 184 6.44 -10.90 10.56
C ALA A 184 5.52 -11.07 9.34
N LEU A 185 5.29 -12.33 8.99
CA LEU A 185 4.33 -12.76 7.99
C LEU A 185 3.21 -13.56 8.64
N LEU A 186 1.98 -13.23 8.29
CA LEU A 186 0.79 -14.02 8.61
C LEU A 186 0.34 -14.75 7.34
N LYS A 187 0.29 -16.08 7.37
CA LYS A 187 -0.45 -16.88 6.38
C LYS A 187 -1.88 -17.00 6.83
N LEU A 188 -2.80 -16.53 5.99
CA LEU A 188 -4.23 -16.66 6.18
C LEU A 188 -4.68 -18.08 5.90
N LYS A 189 -5.72 -18.52 6.61
CA LYS A 189 -6.33 -19.84 6.41
C LYS A 189 -7.06 -19.93 5.08
N ASP A 190 -7.76 -18.85 4.73
CA ASP A 190 -8.58 -18.76 3.53
C ASP A 190 -7.98 -17.76 2.53
N LYS A 191 -8.13 -18.08 1.25
CA LYS A 191 -7.69 -17.24 0.14
C LYS A 191 -8.50 -15.94 0.10
N ILE A 192 -7.83 -14.80 0.07
CA ILE A 192 -8.48 -13.52 -0.20
C ILE A 192 -8.82 -13.43 -1.69
N LYS A 193 -10.11 -13.20 -1.98
CA LYS A 193 -10.56 -12.82 -3.32
C LYS A 193 -10.27 -11.35 -3.53
N PHE A 194 -9.37 -11.04 -4.46
CA PHE A 194 -9.08 -9.64 -4.78
C PHE A 194 -10.32 -8.93 -5.32
N SER A 195 -10.43 -7.66 -4.97
CA SER A 195 -11.54 -6.77 -5.32
C SER A 195 -11.04 -5.32 -5.33
N PHE A 196 -11.93 -4.36 -5.55
CA PHE A 196 -11.58 -2.94 -5.41
C PHE A 196 -11.17 -2.54 -3.99
N ASN A 197 -11.57 -3.30 -2.97
CA ASN A 197 -11.30 -3.03 -1.56
C ASN A 197 -10.19 -3.91 -0.99
N ALA A 198 -9.71 -4.89 -1.73
CA ALA A 198 -8.72 -5.88 -1.29
C ALA A 198 -7.77 -6.18 -2.45
N ARG A 199 -6.57 -5.57 -2.44
CA ARG A 199 -5.53 -5.75 -3.46
C ARG A 199 -4.16 -5.77 -2.79
N PRO A 200 -3.18 -6.51 -3.36
CA PRO A 200 -1.87 -6.58 -2.75
C PRO A 200 -1.11 -5.25 -2.93
N ILE A 201 -0.22 -4.87 -2.01
CA ILE A 201 0.76 -3.81 -2.23
C ILE A 201 2.01 -4.37 -2.94
N CYS A 202 2.70 -3.53 -3.71
CA CYS A 202 3.94 -3.99 -4.36
C CYS A 202 5.09 -4.09 -3.35
N LEU A 203 5.84 -5.19 -3.41
CA LEU A 203 7.06 -5.40 -2.63
C LEU A 203 8.32 -5.09 -3.44
N PRO A 204 9.41 -4.60 -2.82
CA PRO A 204 10.65 -4.33 -3.53
C PRO A 204 11.25 -5.59 -4.16
N CYS A 205 12.04 -5.41 -5.21
CA CYS A 205 12.76 -6.50 -5.90
C CYS A 205 11.85 -7.63 -6.39
N THR A 206 10.67 -7.28 -6.91
CA THR A 206 9.73 -8.17 -7.60
C THR A 206 9.45 -7.69 -9.02
N GLU A 207 9.12 -8.60 -9.93
CA GLU A 207 8.68 -8.27 -11.29
C GLU A 207 7.47 -7.32 -11.29
N GLY A 208 6.53 -7.54 -10.35
CA GLY A 208 5.36 -6.67 -10.17
C GLY A 208 5.77 -5.22 -9.93
N THR A 209 6.82 -5.00 -9.13
CA THR A 209 7.41 -3.66 -8.91
C THR A 209 8.15 -3.14 -10.14
N THR A 210 8.87 -3.98 -10.89
CA THR A 210 9.52 -3.55 -12.15
C THR A 210 8.49 -3.02 -13.14
N ARG A 211 7.38 -3.76 -13.33
CA ARG A 211 6.23 -3.33 -14.15
C ARG A 211 5.59 -2.06 -13.58
N ALA A 212 5.40 -1.96 -12.25
CA ALA A 212 4.84 -0.79 -11.59
C ALA A 212 5.68 0.49 -11.80
N LEU A 213 7.01 0.34 -11.79
CA LEU A 213 7.96 1.43 -12.03
C LEU A 213 8.18 1.73 -13.53
N ARG A 214 7.53 0.97 -14.42
CA ARG A 214 7.66 1.06 -15.88
C ARG A 214 9.12 0.95 -16.33
N LYS A 215 9.82 -0.05 -15.78
CA LYS A 215 11.22 -0.34 -16.10
C LYS A 215 11.35 -1.60 -16.95
N PRO A 216 12.43 -1.75 -17.73
CA PRO A 216 12.67 -2.94 -18.53
C PRO A 216 12.82 -4.19 -17.65
N HIS A 217 12.28 -5.31 -18.11
CA HIS A 217 12.41 -6.61 -17.45
C HIS A 217 12.84 -7.62 -18.53
N PRO A 218 13.89 -8.44 -18.29
CA PRO A 218 14.53 -8.73 -16.99
C PRO A 218 15.72 -7.86 -16.59
N GLU A 219 16.05 -6.78 -17.31
CA GLU A 219 17.30 -6.02 -17.12
C GLU A 219 17.35 -5.22 -15.81
N THR A 220 16.18 -4.84 -15.26
CA THR A 220 16.13 -4.07 -14.01
C THR A 220 16.49 -4.94 -12.81
N THR A 221 17.55 -4.55 -12.09
CA THR A 221 18.01 -5.29 -10.92
C THR A 221 17.34 -4.84 -9.62
N CYS A 222 17.47 -5.66 -8.57
CA CYS A 222 17.06 -5.27 -7.22
C CYS A 222 17.77 -3.99 -6.71
N ASN A 223 19.02 -3.77 -7.11
CA ASN A 223 19.75 -2.55 -6.78
C ASN A 223 19.17 -1.32 -7.49
N ASP A 224 18.68 -1.48 -8.73
CA ASP A 224 18.00 -0.39 -9.44
C ASP A 224 16.69 -0.01 -8.74
N HIS A 225 15.91 -1.00 -8.28
CA HIS A 225 14.74 -0.73 -7.42
C HIS A 225 15.13 0.08 -6.18
N LYS A 226 16.20 -0.31 -5.48
CA LYS A 226 16.68 0.41 -4.30
C LYS A 226 17.05 1.86 -4.62
N ARG A 227 17.77 2.10 -5.72
CA ARG A 227 18.16 3.45 -6.16
C ARG A 227 16.97 4.32 -6.58
N LEU A 228 15.95 3.73 -7.21
CA LEU A 228 14.75 4.44 -7.66
C LEU A 228 13.77 4.77 -6.53
N LEU A 229 13.65 3.86 -5.55
CA LEU A 229 12.71 3.98 -4.44
C LEU A 229 13.31 4.74 -3.27
N LEU A 230 14.54 4.42 -2.86
CA LEU A 230 15.23 5.04 -1.73
C LEU A 230 16.39 5.92 -2.24
N THR A 231 16.03 7.00 -2.94
CA THR A 231 17.00 7.99 -3.43
C THR A 231 17.75 8.65 -2.27
N VAL A 232 18.97 9.14 -2.54
CA VAL A 232 19.73 9.93 -1.55
C VAL A 232 19.03 11.27 -1.37
N GLY A 233 18.84 11.69 -0.11
CA GLY A 233 18.09 12.90 0.26
C GLY A 233 16.80 12.58 1.00
N GLU A 234 15.84 13.47 0.90
CA GLU A 234 14.50 13.34 1.47
C GLU A 234 13.59 12.63 0.47
N VAL A 235 13.05 11.48 0.87
CA VAL A 235 12.20 10.66 0.00
C VAL A 235 10.75 10.80 0.45
N PRO A 236 9.86 11.42 -0.35
CA PRO A 236 8.45 11.49 -0.03
C PRO A 236 7.85 10.09 0.08
N ALA A 237 7.15 9.85 1.18
CA ALA A 237 6.49 8.60 1.50
C ALA A 237 5.17 8.88 2.21
N LEU A 238 4.43 7.83 2.52
CA LEU A 238 3.23 7.91 3.32
C LEU A 238 3.02 6.64 4.13
N PHE A 239 2.21 6.76 5.17
CA PHE A 239 1.58 5.61 5.84
C PHE A 239 0.07 5.83 5.96
N VAL A 240 -0.65 4.81 6.40
CA VAL A 240 -2.10 4.88 6.62
C VAL A 240 -2.36 4.85 8.13
N HIS A 241 -2.99 5.91 8.64
CA HIS A 241 -3.47 6.02 10.01
C HIS A 241 -4.94 5.62 10.07
N GLU A 242 -5.32 4.79 11.05
CA GLU A 242 -6.72 4.46 11.31
C GLU A 242 -7.22 5.11 12.60
N GLN A 243 -8.30 5.89 12.50
CA GLN A 243 -8.99 6.45 13.65
C GLN A 243 -10.50 6.37 13.48
N LYS A 244 -11.19 5.73 14.44
CA LYS A 244 -12.65 5.55 14.43
C LYS A 244 -13.16 4.97 13.10
N GLN A 245 -12.51 3.90 12.60
CA GLN A 245 -12.83 3.23 11.33
C GLN A 245 -12.64 4.10 10.06
N LYS A 246 -11.98 5.26 10.18
CA LYS A 246 -11.59 6.08 9.03
C LYS A 246 -10.10 5.90 8.76
N LEU A 247 -9.75 5.69 7.49
CA LEU A 247 -8.36 5.58 7.03
C LEU A 247 -7.89 6.91 6.46
N GLU A 248 -6.75 7.40 6.94
CA GLU A 248 -6.15 8.63 6.47
C GLU A 248 -4.70 8.41 6.06
N ARG A 249 -4.35 8.81 4.84
CA ARG A 249 -2.96 8.79 4.39
C ARG A 249 -2.20 9.96 5.04
N LYS A 250 -1.14 9.64 5.76
CA LYS A 250 -0.23 10.59 6.39
C LYS A 250 1.04 10.68 5.58
N LEU A 251 1.26 11.82 4.94
CA LEU A 251 2.46 12.09 4.13
C LEU A 251 3.64 12.35 5.06
N VAL A 252 4.77 11.69 4.80
CA VAL A 252 6.01 11.82 5.58
C VAL A 252 7.22 11.85 4.65
N ASN A 253 8.39 12.19 5.19
CA ASN A 253 9.63 12.15 4.42
C ASN A 253 10.63 11.20 5.07
N ILE A 254 11.12 10.22 4.31
CA ILE A 254 12.22 9.34 4.75
C ILE A 254 13.51 10.16 4.66
N LYS A 255 14.23 10.26 5.76
CA LYS A 255 15.50 10.97 5.86
C LYS A 255 16.64 10.04 5.42
N ASN A 256 16.95 10.01 4.12
CA ASN A 256 17.91 9.10 3.51
C ASN A 256 19.13 9.81 2.87
N GLY A 257 19.38 11.07 3.27
CA GLY A 257 20.53 11.87 2.85
C GLY A 257 21.29 12.41 4.05
N VAL A 258 21.73 13.67 3.96
CA VAL A 258 22.52 14.35 5.02
C VAL A 258 21.82 14.39 6.38
N LYS A 259 20.47 14.37 6.40
CA LYS A 259 19.65 14.40 7.63
C LYS A 259 19.47 13.03 8.29
N LYS A 260 19.93 11.94 7.66
CA LYS A 260 19.74 10.58 8.17
C LYS A 260 20.31 10.43 9.58
N SER A 261 21.59 10.76 9.77
CA SER A 261 22.26 10.61 11.07
C SER A 261 21.64 11.47 12.17
N ALA A 262 21.14 12.66 11.84
CA ALA A 262 20.43 13.50 12.80
C ALA A 262 19.07 12.90 13.19
N CYS A 263 18.34 12.33 12.23
CA CYS A 263 17.09 11.60 12.48
C CYS A 263 17.33 10.39 13.39
N GLU A 264 18.37 9.60 13.09
CA GLU A 264 18.74 8.44 13.90
C GLU A 264 19.16 8.84 15.31
N ALA A 265 19.97 9.91 15.47
CA ALA A 265 20.46 10.37 16.77
C ALA A 265 19.34 10.74 17.77
N ASP A 266 18.18 11.17 17.28
CA ASP A 266 17.01 11.47 18.12
C ASP A 266 16.44 10.23 18.83
N ALA A 267 16.78 9.01 18.40
CA ALA A 267 16.43 7.75 19.08
C ALA A 267 16.83 7.73 20.56
N LYS A 268 17.96 8.36 20.92
CA LYS A 268 18.44 8.42 22.31
C LYS A 268 17.51 9.23 23.23
N LYS A 269 16.59 10.00 22.67
CA LYS A 269 15.57 10.75 23.42
C LYS A 269 14.33 9.90 23.73
N ALA A 270 14.24 8.68 23.21
CA ALA A 270 13.17 7.76 23.54
C ALA A 270 13.27 7.34 25.02
N PRO A 271 12.15 7.28 25.78
CA PRO A 271 12.18 6.90 27.20
C PRO A 271 12.82 5.54 27.48
N ILE A 272 12.73 4.61 26.52
CA ILE A 272 13.33 3.27 26.62
C ILE A 272 14.85 3.25 26.37
N TYR A 273 15.44 4.33 25.85
CA TYR A 273 16.85 4.40 25.43
C TYR A 273 17.69 5.43 26.19
N VAL A 274 17.26 5.79 27.40
CA VAL A 274 17.97 6.77 28.26
C VAL A 274 19.43 6.41 28.55
N ASN A 275 19.77 5.12 28.58
CA ASN A 275 21.12 4.62 28.87
C ASN A 275 21.95 4.34 27.60
N VAL A 276 21.43 4.61 26.41
CA VAL A 276 22.11 4.33 25.14
C VAL A 276 23.12 5.45 24.84
N THR A 277 24.41 5.12 24.84
CA THR A 277 25.49 6.07 24.52
C THR A 277 25.73 6.16 23.01
N ASP A 278 25.86 5.01 22.35
CA ASP A 278 25.98 4.89 20.89
C ASP A 278 24.63 4.47 20.28
N VAL A 279 24.06 5.37 19.49
CA VAL A 279 22.74 5.16 18.85
C VAL A 279 22.72 3.94 17.92
N ARG A 280 23.88 3.55 17.36
CA ARG A 280 24.00 2.38 16.47
C ARG A 280 23.73 1.05 17.18
N GLN A 281 23.71 1.05 18.51
CA GLN A 281 23.32 -0.13 19.30
C GLN A 281 21.83 -0.45 19.18
N VAL A 282 20.98 0.57 18.95
CA VAL A 282 19.51 0.40 18.89
C VAL A 282 18.93 0.77 17.53
N VAL A 283 19.55 1.71 16.81
CA VAL A 283 19.21 2.04 15.43
C VAL A 283 20.18 1.33 14.50
N THR A 284 19.77 0.16 14.05
CA THR A 284 20.56 -0.67 13.16
C THR A 284 20.41 -0.25 11.69
N PRO A 285 21.27 -0.74 10.77
CA PRO A 285 21.11 -0.52 9.33
C PRO A 285 19.79 -1.00 8.71
N ARG A 286 18.96 -1.75 9.48
CA ARG A 286 17.64 -2.21 9.05
C ARG A 286 16.60 -1.10 9.12
N PHE A 287 16.86 0.03 9.78
CA PHE A 287 15.85 1.08 9.92
C PHE A 287 15.89 2.14 8.81
N LEU A 288 14.70 2.60 8.43
CA LEU A 288 14.41 3.88 7.80
C LEU A 288 13.88 4.84 8.87
N CYS A 289 14.17 6.13 8.74
CA CYS A 289 13.76 7.16 9.70
C CYS A 289 12.88 8.23 9.05
N THR A 290 11.73 8.52 9.65
CA THR A 290 10.79 9.60 9.28
C THR A 290 10.51 10.51 10.47
N GLY A 291 9.60 11.48 10.32
CA GLY A 291 9.19 12.35 11.43
C GLY A 291 10.10 13.57 11.59
N GLY A 292 9.76 14.38 12.59
CA GLY A 292 10.38 15.66 12.90
C GLY A 292 9.83 16.82 12.06
N ILE A 293 10.56 17.94 12.08
CA ILE A 293 10.07 19.23 11.56
C ILE A 293 10.80 19.75 10.31
N ASP A 294 11.82 19.03 9.85
CA ASP A 294 12.66 19.40 8.71
C ASP A 294 12.66 18.23 7.71
N PRO A 295 12.34 18.44 6.40
CA PRO A 295 12.10 19.75 5.74
C PRO A 295 10.72 20.36 5.99
N VAL A 296 9.78 19.52 6.41
CA VAL A 296 8.42 19.92 6.80
C VAL A 296 8.05 19.18 8.08
N VAL A 297 6.97 19.61 8.73
CA VAL A 297 6.42 18.91 9.88
C VAL A 297 5.76 17.62 9.41
N ASP A 298 6.44 16.51 9.63
CA ASP A 298 5.91 15.18 9.35
C ASP A 298 4.95 14.77 10.50
N PRO A 299 3.77 14.19 10.20
CA PRO A 299 2.95 13.52 11.20
C PRO A 299 3.67 12.28 11.76
N ASN A 300 3.35 11.94 13.01
CA ASN A 300 3.89 10.75 13.66
C ASN A 300 2.89 9.59 13.70
N THR A 301 3.43 8.37 13.75
CA THR A 301 2.63 7.16 13.94
C THR A 301 2.06 7.05 15.35
N CYS A 302 0.88 6.46 15.48
CA CYS A 302 0.33 6.01 16.75
C CYS A 302 0.73 4.55 17.03
N LYS A 303 0.64 4.11 18.30
CA LYS A 303 0.79 2.68 18.65
C LYS A 303 -0.10 1.75 17.82
N GLY A 304 -1.32 2.18 17.52
CA GLY A 304 -2.27 1.40 16.70
C GLY A 304 -1.94 1.35 15.20
N ASP A 305 -0.98 2.14 14.71
CA ASP A 305 -0.52 2.11 13.31
C ASP A 305 0.64 1.11 13.10
N SER A 306 1.20 0.57 14.18
CA SER A 306 2.35 -0.34 14.17
C SER A 306 2.10 -1.57 13.30
N GLY A 307 3.14 -2.00 12.58
CA GLY A 307 3.04 -3.05 11.56
C GLY A 307 2.47 -2.59 10.21
N GLY A 308 1.91 -1.39 10.13
CA GLY A 308 1.42 -0.81 8.89
C GLY A 308 2.54 -0.56 7.86
N PRO A 309 2.20 -0.47 6.57
CA PRO A 309 3.18 -0.24 5.51
C PRO A 309 3.67 1.21 5.48
N LEU A 310 5.00 1.39 5.34
CA LEU A 310 5.60 2.62 4.85
C LEU A 310 5.69 2.55 3.32
N ILE A 311 5.02 3.48 2.65
CA ILE A 311 4.70 3.40 1.22
C ILE A 311 5.35 4.54 0.46
N ILE A 312 5.94 4.25 -0.70
CA ILE A 312 6.37 5.25 -1.66
C ILE A 312 5.41 5.24 -2.85
N PRO A 313 4.69 6.34 -3.12
CA PRO A 313 3.96 6.50 -4.36
C PRO A 313 4.95 6.78 -5.50
N LYS A 314 4.89 5.99 -6.57
CA LYS A 314 5.64 6.22 -7.82
C LYS A 314 4.68 6.17 -9.00
N GLY A 315 4.51 7.31 -9.68
CA GLY A 315 3.51 7.46 -10.72
C GLY A 315 2.10 7.21 -10.15
N LYS A 316 1.39 6.22 -10.70
CA LYS A 316 0.05 5.81 -10.23
C LYS A 316 0.08 4.51 -9.41
N ARG A 317 1.25 4.11 -8.89
CA ARG A 317 1.44 2.86 -8.14
C ARG A 317 2.01 3.11 -6.75
N TYR A 318 1.72 2.20 -5.84
CA TYR A 318 2.13 2.24 -4.43
C TYR A 318 3.04 1.07 -4.11
N ILE A 319 4.26 1.37 -3.63
CA ILE A 319 5.26 0.36 -3.32
C ILE A 319 5.58 0.44 -1.83
N GLN A 320 5.43 -0.67 -1.11
CA GLN A 320 5.87 -0.76 0.28
C GLN A 320 7.39 -0.83 0.31
N VAL A 321 8.03 0.01 1.12
CA VAL A 321 9.48 -0.02 1.34
C VAL A 321 9.86 -0.28 2.78
N GLY A 322 8.89 -0.17 3.70
CA GLY A 322 9.11 -0.52 5.09
C GLY A 322 7.86 -0.96 5.84
N VAL A 323 8.09 -1.37 7.08
CA VAL A 323 7.08 -1.74 8.08
C VAL A 323 7.23 -0.81 9.26
N ILE A 324 6.14 -0.14 9.68
CA ILE A 324 6.14 0.71 10.87
C ILE A 324 6.52 -0.13 12.08
N SER A 325 7.57 0.27 12.79
CA SER A 325 8.13 -0.50 13.89
C SER A 325 7.95 0.24 15.22
N TRP A 326 8.64 1.36 15.44
CA TRP A 326 8.59 2.08 16.71
C TRP A 326 8.82 3.59 16.54
N GLY A 327 8.45 4.38 17.55
CA GLY A 327 8.62 5.84 17.55
C GLY A 327 9.26 6.37 18.82
N VAL A 328 9.93 7.52 18.73
CA VAL A 328 10.60 8.19 19.86
C VAL A 328 9.62 8.77 20.86
N PHE A 329 8.47 9.24 20.37
CA PHE A 329 7.47 9.94 21.16
C PHE A 329 6.06 9.53 20.75
N ASP A 330 5.25 9.09 21.72
CA ASP A 330 3.84 8.72 21.50
C ASP A 330 2.96 9.98 21.49
N VAL A 331 2.69 10.52 20.31
CA VAL A 331 1.84 11.71 20.11
C VAL A 331 0.35 11.44 20.35
N CYS A 332 -0.04 10.16 20.38
CA CYS A 332 -1.43 9.72 20.44
C CYS A 332 -1.88 9.42 21.88
N LYS A 333 -0.93 9.31 22.81
CA LYS A 333 -1.21 9.18 24.24
C LYS A 333 -1.80 10.49 24.80
N PRO A 334 -2.92 10.43 25.53
CA PRO A 334 -3.52 11.61 26.14
C PRO A 334 -2.64 12.19 27.27
N PRO A 335 -2.64 13.53 27.48
CA PRO A 335 -3.31 14.55 26.66
C PRO A 335 -2.61 14.70 25.30
N LYS A 336 -3.37 15.01 24.24
CA LYS A 336 -2.80 15.22 22.90
C LYS A 336 -1.79 16.38 22.97
N ARG A 337 -0.51 16.07 22.79
CA ARG A 337 0.59 17.05 22.80
C ARG A 337 1.03 17.32 21.37
N LYS A 338 1.46 18.57 21.11
CA LYS A 338 2.17 18.87 19.88
C LYS A 338 3.46 18.05 19.86
N ALA A 339 3.71 17.34 18.75
CA ALA A 339 4.90 16.53 18.59
C ALA A 339 6.16 17.41 18.74
N PRO A 340 7.13 17.05 19.60
CA PRO A 340 8.39 17.77 19.68
C PRO A 340 9.22 17.56 18.40
N ALA A 341 10.19 18.44 18.16
CA ALA A 341 11.05 18.38 16.95
C ALA A 341 11.80 17.05 16.78
N HIS A 342 12.04 16.33 17.88
CA HIS A 342 12.72 15.05 17.93
C HIS A 342 11.77 13.84 17.85
N ALA A 343 10.47 14.04 17.62
CA ALA A 343 9.52 12.96 17.41
C ALA A 343 9.80 12.29 16.06
N ARG A 344 10.62 11.25 16.07
CA ARG A 344 10.95 10.41 14.90
C ARG A 344 10.23 9.08 14.98
N ASP A 345 9.95 8.52 13.80
CA ASP A 345 9.44 7.16 13.66
C ASP A 345 10.43 6.32 12.85
N PHE A 346 10.62 5.08 13.28
CA PHE A 346 11.53 4.12 12.70
C PHE A 346 10.76 2.96 12.09
N HIS A 347 11.18 2.58 10.89
CA HIS A 347 10.52 1.58 10.07
C HIS A 347 11.52 0.54 9.62
N LEU A 348 11.18 -0.73 9.66
CA LEU A 348 12.04 -1.77 9.10
C LEU A 348 12.11 -1.63 7.58
N ASN A 349 13.31 -1.57 7.02
CA ASN A 349 13.60 -1.47 5.59
C ASN A 349 13.47 -2.83 4.91
N LEU A 350 12.49 -2.99 4.02
CA LEU A 350 12.25 -4.27 3.35
C LEU A 350 13.44 -4.78 2.53
N PHE A 351 14.27 -3.88 1.98
CA PHE A 351 15.48 -4.27 1.25
C PHE A 351 16.49 -5.04 2.11
N THR A 352 16.39 -4.97 3.44
CA THR A 352 17.32 -5.61 4.38
C THR A 352 16.87 -7.00 4.83
N VAL A 353 15.64 -7.41 4.48
CA VAL A 353 15.04 -8.71 4.83
C VAL A 353 14.57 -9.49 3.60
N LEU A 354 14.95 -9.06 2.39
CA LEU A 354 14.56 -9.71 1.13
C LEU A 354 14.88 -11.21 1.06
N PRO A 355 16.03 -11.71 1.56
CA PRO A 355 16.31 -13.15 1.52
C PRO A 355 15.23 -13.96 2.27
N TRP A 356 14.82 -13.48 3.45
CA TRP A 356 13.79 -14.13 4.25
C TRP A 356 12.41 -14.03 3.59
N LEU A 357 12.05 -12.87 3.04
CA LEU A 357 10.80 -12.71 2.29
C LEU A 357 10.74 -13.63 1.07
N ARG A 358 11.83 -13.72 0.30
CA ARG A 358 11.93 -14.61 -0.87
C ARG A 358 11.76 -16.08 -0.49
N GLU A 359 12.37 -16.50 0.62
CA GLU A 359 12.24 -17.87 1.13
C GLU A 359 10.79 -18.17 1.54
N LYS A 360 10.16 -17.28 2.32
CA LYS A 360 8.80 -17.53 2.86
C LYS A 360 7.68 -17.38 1.83
N LEU A 361 7.92 -16.60 0.78
CA LEU A 361 6.94 -16.29 -0.27
C LEU A 361 7.27 -16.99 -1.59
N ALA A 362 8.11 -18.01 -1.57
CA ALA A 362 8.55 -18.72 -2.78
C ALA A 362 7.37 -19.33 -3.57
N GLU A 363 6.32 -19.79 -2.87
CA GLU A 363 5.12 -20.39 -3.45
C GLU A 363 4.09 -19.37 -3.96
N GLU A 364 4.22 -18.08 -3.62
CA GLU A 364 3.24 -17.04 -3.96
C GLU A 364 3.47 -16.40 -5.35
N GLU A 365 4.43 -16.94 -6.12
CA GLU A 365 4.75 -16.51 -7.49
C GLU A 365 4.94 -14.98 -7.67
N LEU A 366 5.42 -14.28 -6.63
CA LEU A 366 5.59 -12.82 -6.65
C LEU A 366 6.70 -12.34 -7.61
N GLY A 367 7.48 -13.27 -8.19
CA GLY A 367 8.55 -12.97 -9.14
C GLY A 367 9.70 -12.17 -8.51
N PHE A 368 10.30 -12.66 -7.41
CA PHE A 368 11.46 -12.01 -6.81
C PHE A 368 12.69 -12.06 -7.74
N ILE A 369 13.37 -10.92 -7.91
CA ILE A 369 14.60 -10.74 -8.71
C ILE A 369 15.82 -10.82 -7.82
#